data_AF-A0AAJ4IA62-F1
#
_entry.id   AF-A0AAJ4IA62-F1
#
_cell.length_a   1.000
_cell.length_b   1.000
_cell.length_c   1.000
_cell.angle_alpha   90.00
_cell.angle_beta   90.00
_cell.angle_gamma   90.00
#
_symmetry.space_group_name_H-M   'P 1'
#
loop_
_entity.id
_entity.type
_entity.pdbx_description
1 polymer ?
#
loop_
_entity_poly.entity_id
_entity_poly.type
_entity_poly.pdbx_seq_one_letter_code
_entity_poly.pdbx_strand_id
1 'polypeptide(L)'
;MADKEKLSALMDGETVDLVLLREIEQDQDSLDSWRHYHLIGDVMRGEGPSQPQWNIAESVALALEDEPVHRAHQHRIVELSQVPRESQPSPREAKRQLPAWLSQFGQVAVAACVSLAVIIGVQQYGGSDSSVPQAEQLPVLQTIPFAGSAEPVSLTRESVEKSMTDASLQEQRKRVHAMLRDYELQLRLNSDSSMLEDEQLKSEIE
;
A
#
# COMPACT_ATOMS: atom_id res chain seq x y z
N MET A 1 -17.93 -38.39 25.57
CA MET A 1 -16.57 -38.20 26.09
C MET A 1 -15.69 -37.71 24.95
N ALA A 2 -15.81 -36.43 24.63
CA ALA A 2 -14.90 -35.79 23.69
C ALA A 2 -13.46 -35.85 24.23
N ASP A 3 -12.48 -35.89 23.33
CA ASP A 3 -11.06 -35.91 23.72
C ASP A 3 -10.67 -34.58 24.38
N LYS A 4 -10.23 -34.63 25.65
CA LYS A 4 -9.82 -33.44 26.42
C LYS A 4 -8.66 -32.67 25.79
N GLU A 5 -7.83 -33.35 25.00
CA GLU A 5 -6.74 -32.74 24.23
C GLU A 5 -7.29 -31.82 23.12
N LYS A 6 -8.30 -32.30 22.37
CA LYS A 6 -8.96 -31.50 21.34
C LYS A 6 -9.66 -30.29 21.94
N LEU A 7 -10.25 -30.44 23.12
CA LEU A 7 -10.85 -29.35 23.86
C LEU A 7 -9.79 -28.30 24.25
N SER A 8 -8.62 -28.72 24.73
CA SER A 8 -7.51 -27.79 25.01
C SER A 8 -7.00 -27.08 23.75
N ALA A 9 -6.81 -27.81 22.65
CA ALA A 9 -6.38 -27.23 21.38
C ALA A 9 -7.42 -26.22 20.82
N LEU A 10 -8.71 -26.46 21.06
CA LEU A 10 -9.77 -25.52 20.73
C LEU A 10 -9.71 -24.25 21.60
N MET A 11 -9.47 -24.40 22.90
CA MET A 11 -9.30 -23.28 23.84
C MET A 11 -8.15 -22.34 23.43
N ASP A 12 -7.03 -22.91 23.00
CA ASP A 12 -5.84 -22.19 22.59
C ASP A 12 -5.95 -21.66 21.13
N GLY A 13 -7.04 -22.00 20.43
CA GLY A 13 -7.27 -21.60 19.04
C GLY A 13 -6.41 -22.33 18.00
N GLU A 14 -5.74 -23.42 18.38
CA GLU A 14 -4.89 -24.21 17.49
C GLU A 14 -5.72 -25.04 16.50
N THR A 15 -6.92 -25.49 16.90
CA THR A 15 -7.83 -26.27 16.06
C THR A 15 -9.27 -25.80 16.21
N VAL A 16 -9.94 -25.46 15.10
CA VAL A 16 -11.36 -25.07 15.09
C VAL A 16 -12.09 -26.01 14.13
N ASP A 17 -12.71 -27.05 14.66
CA ASP A 17 -13.55 -27.98 13.92
C ASP A 17 -15.01 -27.85 14.35
N LEU A 18 -15.91 -27.63 13.38
CA LEU A 18 -17.35 -27.52 13.61
C LEU A 18 -17.95 -28.83 14.13
N VAL A 19 -17.35 -29.97 13.79
CA VAL A 19 -17.81 -31.28 14.27
C VAL A 19 -17.52 -31.42 15.77
N LEU A 20 -16.30 -31.06 16.20
CA LEU A 20 -15.92 -31.03 17.61
C LEU A 20 -16.81 -30.08 18.41
N LEU A 21 -17.15 -28.91 17.86
CA LEU A 21 -18.00 -27.93 18.54
C LEU A 21 -19.39 -28.51 18.86
N ARG A 22 -19.99 -29.22 17.89
CA ARG A 22 -21.29 -29.90 18.09
C ARG A 22 -21.19 -31.06 19.07
N GLU A 23 -20.07 -31.79 19.07
CA GLU A 23 -19.84 -32.86 20.03
C GLU A 23 -19.75 -32.33 21.46
N ILE A 24 -19.05 -31.20 21.66
CA ILE A 24 -18.94 -30.53 22.96
C ILE A 24 -20.30 -29.99 23.41
N GLU A 25 -21.08 -29.38 22.52
CA GLU A 25 -22.42 -28.84 22.82
C GLU A 25 -23.37 -29.92 23.39
N GLN A 26 -23.25 -31.16 22.92
CA GLN A 26 -24.13 -32.24 23.32
C GLN A 26 -23.65 -33.02 24.57
N ASP A 27 -22.40 -32.85 24.99
CA ASP A 27 -21.77 -33.61 26.07
C ASP A 27 -21.52 -32.75 27.33
N GLN A 28 -22.29 -33.01 28.39
CA GLN A 28 -22.24 -32.24 29.63
C GLN A 28 -20.87 -32.29 30.32
N ASP A 29 -20.18 -33.43 30.29
CA ASP A 29 -18.84 -33.58 30.87
C ASP A 29 -17.80 -32.73 30.13
N SER A 30 -18.01 -32.55 28.83
CA SER A 30 -17.17 -31.71 27.97
C SER A 30 -17.41 -30.23 28.23
N LEU A 31 -18.66 -29.80 28.38
CA LEU A 31 -19.01 -28.43 28.81
C LEU A 31 -18.43 -28.09 30.19
N ASP A 32 -18.50 -29.02 31.14
CA ASP A 32 -17.90 -28.83 32.45
C ASP A 32 -16.38 -28.73 32.37
N SER A 33 -15.73 -29.55 31.55
CA SER A 33 -14.29 -29.48 31.31
C SER A 33 -13.87 -28.13 30.70
N TRP A 34 -14.64 -27.63 29.72
CA TRP A 34 -14.46 -26.30 29.11
C TRP A 34 -14.53 -25.18 30.15
N ARG A 35 -15.57 -25.20 30.99
CA ARG A 35 -15.71 -24.24 32.09
C ARG A 35 -14.53 -24.28 33.05
N HIS A 36 -14.09 -25.48 33.44
CA HIS A 36 -12.95 -25.64 34.36
C HIS A 36 -11.64 -25.10 33.77
N TYR A 37 -11.39 -25.33 32.48
CA TYR A 37 -10.15 -24.85 31.84
C TYR A 37 -10.09 -23.32 31.78
N HIS A 38 -11.20 -22.66 31.41
CA HIS A 38 -11.29 -21.20 31.49
C HIS A 38 -11.08 -20.70 32.92
N LEU A 39 -11.75 -21.31 33.91
CA LEU A 39 -11.62 -20.93 35.31
C LEU A 39 -10.16 -21.05 35.81
N ILE A 40 -9.47 -22.14 35.48
CA ILE A 40 -8.06 -22.32 35.84
C ILE A 40 -7.21 -21.21 35.21
N GLY A 41 -7.42 -20.91 33.93
CA GLY A 41 -6.72 -19.85 33.22
C GLY A 41 -6.94 -18.47 33.86
N ASP A 42 -8.18 -18.15 34.23
CA ASP A 42 -8.53 -16.88 34.88
C ASP A 42 -7.89 -16.76 36.27
N VAL A 43 -7.91 -17.84 37.06
CA VAL A 43 -7.21 -17.88 38.35
C VAL A 43 -5.70 -17.70 38.18
N MET A 44 -5.09 -18.33 37.18
CA MET A 44 -3.66 -18.17 36.89
C MET A 44 -3.29 -16.75 36.45
N ARG A 45 -4.19 -16.04 35.75
CA ARG A 45 -4.03 -14.63 35.38
C ARG A 45 -4.34 -13.65 36.51
N GLY A 46 -4.87 -14.12 37.65
CA GLY A 46 -5.35 -13.27 38.73
C GLY A 46 -6.70 -12.61 38.47
N GLU A 47 -7.44 -13.09 37.45
CA GLU A 47 -8.78 -12.65 37.04
C GLU A 47 -9.88 -13.59 37.56
N GLY A 48 -9.55 -14.44 38.53
CA GLY A 48 -10.49 -15.40 39.10
C GLY A 48 -11.73 -14.72 39.71
N PRO A 49 -12.90 -15.36 39.63
CA PRO A 49 -14.13 -14.77 40.14
C PRO A 49 -14.06 -14.56 41.65
N SER A 50 -14.54 -13.41 42.12
CA SER A 50 -14.58 -13.09 43.55
C SER A 50 -15.58 -13.94 44.35
N GLN A 51 -16.52 -14.58 43.66
CA GLN A 51 -17.51 -15.49 44.24
C GLN A 51 -17.53 -16.82 43.46
N PRO A 52 -17.53 -17.98 44.14
CA PRO A 52 -17.44 -19.29 43.48
C PRO A 52 -18.73 -19.73 42.78
N GLN A 53 -19.87 -19.10 43.09
CA GLN A 53 -21.17 -19.42 42.50
C GLN A 53 -21.50 -18.43 41.40
N TRP A 54 -20.68 -18.40 40.34
CA TRP A 54 -20.90 -17.50 39.21
C TRP A 54 -21.48 -18.28 38.04
N ASN A 55 -22.78 -18.15 37.82
CA ASN A 55 -23.47 -18.78 36.71
C ASN A 55 -24.02 -17.74 35.73
N ILE A 56 -23.10 -16.95 35.14
CA ILE A 56 -23.46 -15.99 34.10
C ILE A 56 -23.92 -16.73 32.84
N ALA A 57 -23.20 -17.80 32.48
CA ALA A 57 -23.40 -18.48 31.20
C ALA A 57 -24.85 -18.95 31.05
N GLU A 58 -25.43 -19.56 32.09
CA GLU A 58 -26.84 -19.99 32.07
C GLU A 58 -27.79 -18.79 32.08
N SER A 59 -27.50 -17.75 32.87
CA SER A 59 -28.33 -16.54 32.92
C SER A 59 -28.39 -15.82 31.57
N VAL A 60 -27.26 -15.75 30.86
CA VAL A 60 -27.16 -15.16 29.54
C VAL A 60 -27.80 -16.05 28.48
N ALA A 61 -27.59 -17.37 28.54
CA ALA A 61 -28.26 -18.31 27.64
C ALA A 61 -29.79 -18.18 27.74
N LEU A 62 -30.33 -18.09 28.96
CA LEU A 62 -31.76 -17.90 29.20
C LEU A 62 -32.25 -16.54 28.69
N ALA A 63 -31.47 -15.47 28.91
CA ALA A 63 -31.81 -14.15 28.38
C ALA A 63 -31.76 -14.08 26.84
N LEU A 64 -30.88 -14.86 26.19
CA LEU A 64 -30.81 -14.98 24.74
C LEU A 64 -31.96 -15.80 24.16
N GLU A 65 -32.43 -16.83 24.87
CA GLU A 65 -33.62 -17.61 24.48
C GLU A 65 -34.90 -16.76 24.49
N ASP A 66 -35.00 -15.82 25.44
CA ASP A 66 -36.13 -14.88 25.56
C ASP A 66 -35.98 -13.64 24.65
N GLU A 67 -34.88 -13.52 23.91
CA GLU A 67 -34.69 -12.40 22.99
C GLU A 67 -35.61 -12.56 21.77
N PRO A 68 -36.50 -11.59 21.47
CA PRO A 68 -37.28 -11.64 20.24
C PRO A 68 -36.31 -11.59 19.06
N VAL A 69 -36.49 -12.48 18.08
CA VAL A 69 -35.59 -12.57 16.92
C VAL A 69 -35.58 -11.22 16.18
N HIS A 70 -34.60 -10.37 16.49
CA HIS A 70 -34.33 -9.14 15.77
C HIS A 70 -33.74 -9.51 14.40
N ARG A 71 -34.58 -10.00 13.48
CA ARG A 71 -34.25 -10.07 12.03
C ARG A 71 -34.19 -8.68 11.39
N ALA A 72 -33.79 -7.65 12.14
CA ALA A 72 -33.67 -6.27 11.67
C ALA A 72 -32.31 -5.96 11.02
N HIS A 73 -31.34 -6.86 11.21
CA HIS A 73 -30.22 -6.97 10.30
C HIS A 73 -30.25 -8.38 9.76
N GLN A 74 -30.99 -8.57 8.66
CA GLN A 74 -30.53 -9.51 7.65
C GLN A 74 -29.02 -9.28 7.57
N HIS A 75 -28.24 -10.28 7.94
CA HIS A 75 -26.93 -10.49 7.37
C HIS A 75 -27.19 -10.57 5.86
N ARG A 76 -27.34 -9.41 5.21
CA ARG A 76 -26.86 -9.21 3.87
C ARG A 76 -25.39 -9.47 4.08
N ILE A 77 -25.00 -10.72 3.87
CA ILE A 77 -23.69 -11.03 3.35
C ILE A 77 -23.65 -10.20 2.06
N VAL A 78 -23.27 -8.93 2.21
CA VAL A 78 -22.78 -8.15 1.11
C VAL A 78 -21.50 -8.90 0.81
N GLU A 79 -21.55 -9.83 -0.14
CA GLU A 79 -20.38 -10.07 -0.94
C GLU A 79 -19.85 -8.67 -1.25
N LEU A 80 -18.65 -8.34 -0.76
CA LEU A 80 -17.99 -7.05 -0.99
C LEU A 80 -17.88 -6.72 -2.51
N SER A 81 -18.27 -7.66 -3.37
CA SER A 81 -18.53 -7.55 -4.79
C SER A 81 -19.70 -6.63 -5.19
N GLN A 82 -20.67 -6.33 -4.31
CA GLN A 82 -21.90 -5.59 -4.69
C GLN A 82 -22.10 -4.23 -4.00
N VAL A 83 -21.06 -3.65 -3.42
CA VAL A 83 -21.08 -2.19 -3.23
C VAL A 83 -21.00 -1.59 -4.64
N PRO A 84 -21.89 -0.67 -5.06
CA PRO A 84 -21.64 0.15 -6.24
C PRO A 84 -20.30 0.83 -6.02
N ARG A 85 -19.23 0.28 -6.61
CA ARG A 85 -17.94 0.95 -6.61
C ARG A 85 -18.16 2.19 -7.44
N GLU A 86 -18.34 3.32 -6.77
CA GLU A 86 -18.19 4.63 -7.38
C GLU A 86 -16.86 4.56 -8.15
N SER A 87 -16.94 4.49 -9.48
CA SER A 87 -15.76 4.34 -10.32
C SER A 87 -14.87 5.53 -10.01
N GLN A 88 -13.66 5.28 -9.51
CA GLN A 88 -12.72 6.37 -9.25
C GLN A 88 -12.60 7.19 -10.55
N PRO A 89 -12.91 8.49 -10.52
CA PRO A 89 -12.80 9.30 -11.71
C PRO A 89 -11.37 9.24 -12.18
N SER A 90 -11.18 9.03 -13.48
CA SER A 90 -9.84 9.06 -14.04
C SER A 90 -9.17 10.41 -13.69
N PRO A 91 -7.84 10.47 -13.51
CA PRO A 91 -7.16 11.72 -13.17
C PRO A 91 -7.44 12.87 -14.17
N ARG A 92 -7.89 12.56 -15.38
CA ARG A 92 -8.33 13.54 -16.39
C ARG A 92 -9.72 14.11 -16.10
N GLU A 93 -10.66 13.30 -15.66
CA GLU A 93 -12.01 13.73 -15.28
C GLU A 93 -12.00 14.56 -13.98
N ALA A 94 -11.19 14.16 -13.00
CA ALA A 94 -11.00 14.92 -11.77
C ALA A 94 -10.39 16.32 -12.04
N LYS A 95 -9.43 16.42 -12.98
CA LYS A 95 -8.83 17.69 -13.39
C LYS A 95 -9.79 18.60 -14.15
N ARG A 96 -10.80 18.05 -14.84
CA ARG A 96 -11.79 18.80 -15.60
C ARG A 96 -12.72 19.64 -14.71
N GLN A 97 -12.87 19.26 -13.44
CA GLN A 97 -13.70 19.97 -12.46
C GLN A 97 -12.97 21.12 -11.76
N LEU A 98 -11.65 21.27 -11.95
CA LEU A 98 -10.86 22.33 -11.31
C LEU A 98 -10.67 23.53 -12.25
N PRO A 99 -10.78 24.77 -11.74
CA PRO A 99 -10.60 25.96 -12.56
C PRO A 99 -9.13 26.11 -12.98
N ALA A 100 -8.90 26.53 -14.23
CA ALA A 100 -7.57 26.53 -14.86
C ALA A 100 -6.50 27.40 -14.15
N TRP A 101 -6.91 28.36 -13.32
CA TRP A 101 -5.98 29.17 -12.52
C TRP A 101 -5.33 28.36 -11.39
N LEU A 102 -6.00 27.31 -10.88
CA LEU A 102 -5.51 26.52 -9.75
C LEU A 102 -4.35 25.60 -10.14
N SER A 103 -4.32 25.12 -11.40
CA SER A 103 -3.21 24.28 -11.88
C SER A 103 -1.88 25.05 -11.97
N GLN A 104 -1.93 26.36 -12.26
CA GLN A 104 -0.76 27.23 -12.26
C GLN A 104 -0.23 27.47 -10.84
N PHE A 105 -1.12 27.67 -9.85
CA PHE A 105 -0.73 27.75 -8.44
C PHE A 105 -0.12 26.44 -7.94
N GLY A 106 -0.62 25.28 -8.38
CA GLY A 106 -0.04 23.99 -8.01
C GLY A 106 1.42 23.84 -8.45
N GLN A 107 1.75 24.27 -9.67
CA GLN A 107 3.13 24.22 -10.17
C GLN A 107 4.08 25.16 -9.39
N VAL A 108 3.62 26.39 -9.12
CA VAL A 108 4.39 27.36 -8.32
C VAL A 108 4.57 26.87 -6.89
N ALA A 109 3.53 26.30 -6.27
CA ALA A 109 3.58 25.77 -4.92
C ALA A 109 4.58 24.62 -4.78
N VAL A 110 4.59 23.66 -5.72
CA VAL A 110 5.56 22.56 -5.70
C VAL A 110 6.99 23.08 -5.82
N ALA A 111 7.26 23.99 -6.77
CA ALA A 111 8.59 24.59 -6.93
C ALA A 111 9.04 25.38 -5.69
N ALA A 112 8.13 26.14 -5.09
CA ALA A 112 8.39 26.90 -3.87
C ALA A 112 8.67 25.97 -2.66
N CYS A 113 7.88 24.91 -2.48
CA CYS A 113 8.10 23.92 -1.42
C CYS A 113 9.44 23.20 -1.55
N VAL A 114 9.81 22.77 -2.77
CA VAL A 114 11.11 22.13 -3.02
C VAL A 114 12.25 23.12 -2.75
N SER A 115 12.10 24.38 -3.17
CA SER A 115 13.10 25.42 -2.94
C SER A 115 13.25 25.76 -1.45
N LEU A 116 12.14 25.85 -0.72
CA LEU A 116 12.14 26.04 0.73
C LEU A 116 12.85 24.87 1.44
N ALA A 117 12.53 23.62 1.07
CA ALA A 117 13.16 22.44 1.64
C ALA A 117 14.67 22.40 1.39
N VAL A 118 15.13 22.82 0.20
CA VAL A 118 16.57 22.92 -0.13
C VAL A 118 17.24 24.01 0.70
N ILE A 119 16.62 25.18 0.87
CA ILE A 119 17.17 26.29 1.66
C ILE A 119 17.29 25.90 3.14
N ILE A 120 16.25 25.30 3.71
CA ILE A 120 16.25 24.82 5.10
C ILE A 120 17.27 23.68 5.27
N GLY A 121 17.29 22.73 4.33
CA GLY A 121 18.23 21.60 4.35
C GLY A 121 19.70 22.02 4.27
N VAL A 122 20.04 23.03 3.47
CA VAL A 122 21.40 23.57 3.36
C VAL A 122 21.86 24.25 4.66
N GLN A 123 20.97 24.94 5.37
CA GLN A 123 21.33 25.53 6.67
C GLN A 123 21.51 24.46 7.76
N GLN A 124 20.70 23.40 7.73
CA GLN A 124 20.76 22.34 8.74
C GLN A 124 21.95 21.39 8.54
N TYR A 125 22.52 21.32 7.33
CA TYR A 125 23.72 20.52 7.05
C TYR A 125 25.04 21.32 7.05
N GLY A 126 25.00 22.66 6.98
CA GLY A 126 26.20 23.52 6.93
C GLY A 126 26.45 24.41 8.15
N GLY A 127 25.65 24.28 9.21
CA GLY A 127 25.59 25.23 10.32
C GLY A 127 26.39 24.87 11.57
N SER A 128 27.66 24.47 11.45
CA SER A 128 28.64 24.57 12.54
C SER A 128 30.07 24.43 12.00
N ASP A 129 30.60 25.48 11.36
CA ASP A 129 32.01 25.89 11.53
C ASP A 129 32.33 27.10 10.65
N SER A 130 32.47 28.26 11.29
CA SER A 130 32.95 29.49 10.68
C SER A 130 34.47 29.58 10.80
N SER A 131 35.24 28.63 10.24
CA SER A 131 36.72 28.76 10.22
C SER A 131 37.47 27.76 9.33
N VAL A 132 37.15 27.57 8.05
CA VAL A 132 38.13 27.01 7.09
C VAL A 132 37.85 27.51 5.66
N PRO A 133 38.82 28.05 4.90
CA PRO A 133 38.67 28.22 3.47
C PRO A 133 38.91 26.86 2.82
N GLN A 134 37.86 26.04 2.67
CA GLN A 134 37.97 24.76 1.98
C GLN A 134 37.87 25.00 0.46
N ALA A 135 38.98 25.45 -0.12
CA ALA A 135 39.27 25.16 -1.51
C ALA A 135 39.36 23.63 -1.69
N GLU A 136 38.69 23.15 -2.74
CA GLU A 136 38.92 21.88 -3.44
C GLU A 136 39.16 20.61 -2.61
N GLN A 137 38.10 19.87 -2.30
CA GLN A 137 38.04 18.44 -2.64
C GLN A 137 36.65 17.86 -2.35
N LEU A 138 35.88 17.61 -3.40
CA LEU A 138 34.66 16.80 -3.35
C LEU A 138 35.07 15.33 -3.58
N PRO A 139 34.54 14.36 -2.81
CA PRO A 139 34.94 12.97 -2.94
C PRO A 139 34.46 12.41 -4.28
N VAL A 140 35.40 11.96 -5.11
CA VAL A 140 35.12 11.24 -6.36
C VAL A 140 34.67 9.82 -6.00
N LEU A 141 33.41 9.49 -6.28
CA LEU A 141 32.95 8.11 -6.25
C LEU A 141 33.52 7.37 -7.48
N GLN A 142 34.56 6.57 -7.27
CA GLN A 142 35.10 5.65 -8.28
C GLN A 142 34.27 4.36 -8.29
N THR A 143 33.28 4.26 -9.19
CA THR A 143 32.66 2.97 -9.51
C THR A 143 33.31 2.42 -10.77
N ILE A 144 34.09 1.34 -10.63
CA ILE A 144 34.62 0.57 -11.75
C ILE A 144 33.44 -0.23 -12.35
N PRO A 145 33.04 -0.02 -13.61
CA PRO A 145 31.97 -0.81 -14.21
C PRO A 145 32.53 -2.15 -14.71
N PHE A 146 32.08 -3.25 -14.12
CA PHE A 146 32.31 -4.57 -14.70
C PHE A 146 31.24 -4.80 -15.78
N ALA A 147 31.63 -4.57 -17.03
CA ALA A 147 30.93 -4.91 -18.27
C ALA A 147 29.64 -4.10 -18.60
N GLY A 148 29.78 -3.17 -19.56
CA GLY A 148 28.66 -2.54 -20.26
C GLY A 148 28.97 -1.09 -20.62
N SER A 149 28.87 -0.74 -21.92
CA SER A 149 29.15 0.60 -22.46
C SER A 149 28.43 1.70 -21.67
N ALA A 150 29.17 2.49 -20.91
CA ALA A 150 28.65 3.67 -20.24
C ALA A 150 28.64 4.86 -21.21
N GLU A 151 27.46 5.35 -21.60
CA GLU A 151 27.34 6.76 -21.96
C GLU A 151 27.42 7.56 -20.64
N PRO A 152 28.46 8.39 -20.43
CA PRO A 152 28.59 9.15 -19.21
C PRO A 152 27.52 10.25 -19.16
N VAL A 153 26.49 10.05 -18.35
CA VAL A 153 25.60 11.14 -17.92
C VAL A 153 26.26 11.86 -16.75
N SER A 154 27.36 12.55 -17.02
CA SER A 154 28.02 13.42 -16.06
C SER A 154 27.38 14.82 -16.13
N LEU A 155 26.47 15.12 -15.20
CA LEU A 155 26.14 16.50 -14.83
C LEU A 155 27.26 17.04 -13.92
N THR A 156 28.46 17.19 -14.50
CA THR A 156 29.55 17.95 -13.87
C THR A 156 29.29 19.43 -14.14
N ARG A 157 29.46 20.25 -13.09
CA ARG A 157 29.29 21.72 -13.14
C ARG A 157 30.15 22.40 -14.21
N GLU A 158 31.19 21.72 -14.69
CA GLU A 158 32.04 22.11 -15.83
C GLU A 158 31.29 22.22 -17.18
N SER A 159 30.15 21.53 -17.32
CA SER A 159 29.32 21.59 -18.55
C SER A 159 28.63 22.95 -18.74
N VAL A 160 28.58 23.79 -17.70
CA VAL A 160 27.99 25.13 -17.77
C VAL A 160 28.99 26.18 -18.25
N GLU A 161 30.31 25.97 -18.06
CA GLU A 161 31.34 26.93 -18.48
C GLU A 161 31.95 26.64 -19.87
N LYS A 162 31.76 25.44 -20.41
CA LYS A 162 32.28 25.13 -21.75
C LYS A 162 31.39 25.79 -22.79
N SER A 163 31.89 26.88 -23.38
CA SER A 163 31.30 27.50 -24.58
C SER A 163 30.98 26.40 -25.59
N MET A 164 29.68 26.11 -25.76
CA MET A 164 29.20 25.10 -26.70
C MET A 164 29.76 25.44 -28.08
N THR A 165 30.76 24.69 -28.52
CA THR A 165 31.33 24.83 -29.85
C THR A 165 30.23 24.53 -30.87
N ASP A 166 30.12 25.27 -31.97
CA ASP A 166 29.07 25.08 -32.99
C ASP A 166 28.93 23.61 -33.46
N ALA A 167 30.04 22.86 -33.47
CA ALA A 167 30.05 21.43 -33.77
C ALA A 167 29.22 20.60 -32.77
N SER A 168 29.30 20.90 -31.47
CA SER A 168 28.53 20.22 -30.42
C SER A 168 27.03 20.55 -30.49
N LEU A 169 26.67 21.77 -30.87
CA LEU A 169 25.28 22.18 -31.11
C LEU A 169 24.67 21.46 -32.31
N GLN A 170 25.44 21.28 -33.38
CA GLN A 170 25.00 20.51 -34.55
C GLN A 170 24.78 19.03 -34.21
N GLU A 171 25.66 18.45 -33.39
CA GLU A 171 25.51 17.06 -32.94
C GLU A 171 24.31 16.88 -32.01
N GLN A 172 24.08 17.82 -31.08
CA GLN A 172 22.85 17.85 -30.28
C GLN A 172 21.60 17.97 -31.14
N ARG A 173 21.58 18.86 -32.14
CA ARG A 173 20.46 19.00 -33.08
C ARG A 173 20.19 17.72 -33.86
N LYS A 174 21.25 17.02 -34.32
CA LYS A 174 21.12 15.72 -34.99
C LYS A 174 20.52 14.67 -34.05
N ARG A 175 20.98 14.62 -32.80
CA ARG A 175 20.48 13.67 -31.78
C ARG A 175 19.02 13.93 -31.44
N VAL A 176 18.64 15.19 -31.24
CA VAL A 176 17.24 15.59 -30.99
C VAL A 176 16.35 15.20 -32.17
N HIS A 177 16.79 15.47 -33.40
CA HIS A 177 16.01 15.15 -34.59
C HIS A 177 15.87 13.63 -34.81
N ALA A 178 16.88 12.84 -34.46
CA ALA A 178 16.79 11.38 -34.47
C ALA A 178 15.78 10.87 -33.44
N MET A 179 15.83 11.38 -32.21
CA MET A 179 14.84 11.06 -31.16
C MET A 179 13.41 11.42 -31.56
N LEU A 180 13.22 12.58 -32.19
CA LEU A 180 11.90 13.05 -32.57
C LEU A 180 11.27 12.15 -33.65
N ARG A 181 12.07 11.69 -34.62
CA ARG A 181 11.63 10.70 -35.62
C ARG A 181 11.30 9.34 -35.00
N ASP A 182 12.12 8.88 -34.06
CA ASP A 182 11.87 7.60 -33.38
C ASP A 182 10.58 7.67 -32.56
N TYR A 183 10.35 8.79 -31.88
CA TYR A 183 9.13 9.05 -31.12
C TYR A 183 7.87 9.05 -32.00
N GLU A 184 7.93 9.67 -33.19
CA GLU A 184 6.83 9.61 -34.16
C GLU A 184 6.59 8.18 -34.67
N LEU A 185 7.64 7.37 -34.85
CA LEU A 185 7.49 5.96 -35.22
C LEU A 185 6.83 5.15 -34.10
N GLN A 186 7.25 5.35 -32.85
CA GLN A 186 6.65 4.68 -31.69
C GLN A 186 5.17 5.04 -31.54
N LEU A 187 4.80 6.30 -31.77
CA LEU A 187 3.40 6.71 -31.76
C LEU A 187 2.58 5.99 -32.83
N ARG A 188 3.12 5.82 -34.04
CA ARG A 188 2.45 5.07 -35.13
C ARG A 188 2.32 3.58 -34.83
N LEU A 189 3.39 2.94 -34.37
CA LEU A 189 3.36 1.53 -34.01
C LEU A 189 2.37 1.26 -32.88
N ASN A 190 2.37 2.11 -31.86
CA ASN A 190 1.46 1.98 -30.73
C ASN A 190 0.00 2.33 -31.10
N SER A 191 -0.22 3.25 -32.04
CA SER A 191 -1.56 3.50 -32.58
C SER A 191 -2.05 2.32 -33.44
N ASP A 192 -1.18 1.73 -34.25
CA ASP A 192 -1.54 0.58 -35.10
C ASP A 192 -1.82 -0.67 -34.25
N SER A 193 -1.05 -0.92 -33.18
CA SER A 193 -1.34 -2.02 -32.24
C SER A 193 -2.68 -1.82 -31.52
N SER A 194 -3.02 -0.58 -31.12
CA SER A 194 -4.32 -0.31 -30.50
C SER A 194 -5.51 -0.54 -31.47
N MET A 195 -5.32 -0.28 -32.77
CA MET A 195 -6.36 -0.54 -33.77
C MET A 195 -6.55 -2.04 -34.04
N LEU A 196 -5.46 -2.83 -34.00
CA LEU A 196 -5.54 -4.29 -34.17
C LEU A 196 -6.20 -4.97 -32.96
N GLU A 197 -5.95 -4.50 -31.73
CA GLU A 197 -6.65 -4.99 -30.54
C GLU A 197 -8.16 -4.67 -30.57
N ASP A 198 -8.52 -3.46 -31.00
CA ASP A 198 -9.93 -3.06 -31.14
C ASP A 198 -10.68 -3.85 -32.24
N GLU A 199 -10.00 -4.24 -33.32
CA GLU A 199 -10.59 -5.06 -34.38
C GLU A 199 -10.77 -6.52 -33.95
N GLN A 200 -9.80 -7.10 -33.22
CA GLN A 200 -9.94 -8.44 -32.65
C GLN A 200 -11.07 -8.53 -31.62
N LEU A 201 -11.18 -7.54 -30.73
CA LEU A 201 -12.24 -7.49 -29.71
C LEU A 201 -13.65 -7.38 -30.32
N LYS A 202 -13.79 -6.76 -31.50
CA LYS A 202 -15.08 -6.72 -32.20
C LYS A 202 -15.43 -8.02 -32.91
N SER A 203 -14.44 -8.73 -33.45
CA SER A 203 -14.66 -10.02 -34.13
C SER A 203 -15.01 -11.17 -33.18
N GLU A 204 -14.69 -11.05 -31.89
CA GLU A 204 -14.94 -12.09 -30.88
C GLU A 204 -16.30 -11.92 -30.16
N ILE A 205 -17.04 -10.84 -30.49
CA ILE A 205 -18.34 -10.49 -29.90
C ILE A 205 -19.51 -10.73 -30.89
N GLU A 206 -19.24 -11.05 -32.16
CA GLU A 206 -20.24 -11.46 -33.16
C GLU A 206 -20.25 -12.98 -33.39
#